data_AF-A0A7Y2INR7-F1
#
_entry.id   AF-A0A7Y2INR7-F1
#
_cell.length_a   1.000
_cell.length_b   1.000
_cell.length_c   1.000
_cell.angle_alpha   90.00
_cell.angle_beta   90.00
_cell.angle_gamma   90.00
#
_symmetry.space_group_name_H-M   'P 1'
#
loop_
_entity.id
_entity.type
_entity.pdbx_description
1 polymer ?
#
loop_
_entity_poly.entity_id
_entity_poly.type
_entity_poly.pdbx_seq_one_letter_code
_entity_poly.pdbx_strand_id
1 'polypeptide(L)' 'MEQITDVLGLDALLAQFILAVGAAMVLGNGFAIWKHRKGEAPAVEGAVFRASRAWWLLTVGLLITVWGIASLVS' A
#
# COMPACT_ATOMS: atom_id res chain seq x y z
N MET A 1 -11.69 4.54 27.16
CA MET A 1 -10.74 4.89 26.08
C MET A 1 -11.47 5.23 24.79
N GLU A 2 -12.53 4.52 24.41
CA GLU A 2 -13.37 4.84 23.23
C GLU A 2 -13.80 6.31 23.15
N GLN A 3 -14.26 6.91 24.25
CA GLN A 3 -14.70 8.31 24.23
C GLN A 3 -13.58 9.31 23.89
N ILE A 4 -12.32 8.96 24.15
CA ILE A 4 -11.16 9.81 23.83
C ILE A 4 -10.72 9.60 22.37
N THR A 5 -10.76 8.36 21.86
CA THR A 5 -10.39 8.06 20.47
C THR A 5 -11.38 8.66 19.49
N ASP A 6 -12.66 8.65 19.83
CA ASP A 6 -13.75 9.19 19.02
C ASP A 6 -13.70 10.73 18.96
N VAL A 7 -13.47 11.41 20.11
CA VAL A 7 -13.32 12.87 20.17
C VAL A 7 -12.08 13.37 19.40
N LEU A 8 -11.01 12.59 19.38
CA LEU A 8 -9.78 12.90 18.65
C LEU A 8 -9.79 12.37 17.20
N GLY A 9 -10.85 11.67 16.78
CA GLY A 9 -10.98 11.08 15.44
C GLY A 9 -9.88 10.06 15.09
N LEU A 10 -9.27 9.43 16.09
CA LEU A 10 -8.09 8.57 15.92
C LEU A 10 -8.40 7.32 15.10
N ASP A 11 -9.63 6.81 15.20
CA ASP A 11 -10.07 5.61 14.47
C ASP A 11 -10.15 5.88 12.96
N ALA A 12 -10.74 7.02 12.57
CA ALA A 12 -10.77 7.47 11.18
C ALA A 12 -9.36 7.81 10.66
N LEU A 13 -8.53 8.47 11.49
CA LEU A 13 -7.16 8.79 11.13
C LEU A 13 -6.32 7.52 10.89
N LEU A 14 -6.47 6.50 11.74
CA LEU A 14 -5.80 5.22 11.59
C LEU A 14 -6.24 4.52 10.30
N ALA A 15 -7.56 4.49 10.02
CA ALA A 15 -8.09 3.90 8.79
C ALA A 15 -7.56 4.62 7.53
N GLN A 16 -7.45 5.96 7.56
CA GLN A 16 -6.84 6.74 6.48
C GLN A 16 -5.35 6.43 6.29
N PHE A 17 -4.58 6.28 7.38
CA PHE A 17 -3.18 5.88 7.31
C PHE A 17 -3.00 4.49 6.71
N ILE A 18 -3.80 3.52 7.17
CA ILE A 18 -3.80 2.14 6.65
C ILE A 18 -4.10 2.16 5.14
N LEU A 19 -5.13 2.90 4.74
CA LEU A 19 -5.49 3.07 3.33
C LEU A 19 -4.36 3.70 2.52
N ALA A 20 -3.75 4.77 3.01
CA ALA A 20 -2.66 5.45 2.32
C ALA A 20 -1.43 4.53 2.12
N VAL A 21 -1.07 3.76 3.15
CA VAL A 21 0.04 2.79 3.06
C VAL A 21 -0.29 1.67 2.07
N GLY A 22 -1.50 1.11 2.15
CA GLY A 22 -1.96 0.10 1.21
C GLY A 22 -1.89 0.59 -0.24
N ALA A 23 -2.43 1.78 -0.50
CA ALA A 23 -2.43 2.39 -1.82
C ALA A 23 -1.01 2.65 -2.33
N ALA A 24 -0.11 3.17 -1.48
CA ALA A 24 1.29 3.38 -1.83
C ALA A 24 2.00 2.08 -2.22
N MET A 25 1.73 0.98 -1.51
CA MET A 25 2.25 -0.34 -1.85
C MET A 25 1.72 -0.82 -3.19
N VAL A 26 0.42 -0.68 -3.45
CA VAL A 26 -0.19 -1.10 -4.72
C VAL A 26 0.41 -0.33 -5.89
N LEU A 27 0.41 0.99 -5.80
CA LEU A 27 0.89 1.86 -6.87
C LEU A 27 2.40 1.67 -7.12
N GLY A 28 3.20 1.66 -6.06
CA GLY A 28 4.66 1.53 -6.17
C GLY A 28 5.08 0.17 -6.77
N ASN A 29 4.53 -0.93 -6.25
CA ASN A 29 4.89 -2.27 -6.74
C ASN A 29 4.27 -2.57 -8.10
N GLY A 30 3.02 -2.14 -8.34
CA GLY A 30 2.36 -2.26 -9.64
C GLY A 30 3.13 -1.52 -10.74
N PHE A 31 3.58 -0.30 -10.46
CA PHE A 31 4.41 0.47 -11.38
C PHE A 31 5.77 -0.20 -11.64
N ALA A 32 6.42 -0.73 -10.60
CA ALA A 32 7.68 -1.45 -10.75
C ALA A 32 7.53 -2.73 -11.61
N ILE A 33 6.45 -3.49 -11.42
CA ILE A 33 6.13 -4.67 -12.24
C ILE A 33 5.89 -4.26 -13.69
N TRP A 34 5.14 -3.18 -13.93
CA TRP A 34 4.87 -2.68 -15.28
C TRP A 34 6.15 -2.26 -16.01
N LYS A 35 7.06 -1.53 -15.34
CA LYS A 35 8.38 -1.18 -15.88
C LYS A 35 9.24 -2.41 -16.19
N HIS A 36 9.28 -3.37 -15.27
CA HIS A 36 10.02 -4.61 -15.49
C HIS A 36 9.48 -5.38 -16.71
N ARG A 37 8.16 -5.43 -16.89
CA ARG A 37 7.53 -6.06 -18.07
C ARG A 37 7.87 -5.36 -19.39
N LYS A 38 8.24 -4.07 -19.35
CA LYS A 38 8.75 -3.32 -20.49
C LYS A 38 10.25 -3.53 -20.76
N GLY A 39 10.94 -4.32 -19.93
CA GLY A 39 12.39 -4.50 -20.00
C GLY A 39 13.19 -3.35 -19.42
N GLU A 40 12.55 -2.41 -18.71
CA GLU A 40 13.25 -1.31 -18.05
C GLU A 40 13.97 -1.81 -16.79
N ALA A 41 15.22 -1.40 -16.63
CA ALA A 41 16.00 -1.66 -15.42
C ALA A 41 15.60 -0.69 -14.28
N PRO A 42 15.82 -1.06 -13.02
CA PRO A 42 15.65 -0.12 -11.90
C PRO A 42 16.49 1.13 -12.10
N ALA A 43 15.94 2.30 -11.74
CA ALA A 43 16.63 3.58 -11.89
C ALA A 43 17.83 3.75 -10.93
N VAL A 44 17.87 2.95 -9.87
CA VAL A 44 18.98 2.96 -8.90
C VAL A 44 20.08 2.04 -9.40
N GLU A 45 21.28 2.58 -9.54
CA GLU A 45 22.45 1.83 -10.00
C GLU A 45 22.72 0.62 -9.09
N GLY A 46 22.95 -0.54 -9.70
CA GLY A 46 23.16 -1.81 -8.99
C GLY A 46 21.89 -2.45 -8.39
N ALA A 47 20.72 -1.82 -8.49
CA ALA A 47 19.48 -2.42 -8.00
C ALA A 47 18.96 -3.50 -8.96
N VAL A 48 18.53 -4.63 -8.39
CA VAL A 48 17.94 -5.74 -9.13
C VAL A 48 16.44 -5.81 -8.84
N PHE A 49 15.62 -5.91 -9.88
CA PHE A 49 14.19 -6.11 -9.71
C PHE A 49 13.91 -7.50 -9.12
N ARG A 50 13.25 -7.53 -7.97
CA ARG A 50 12.88 -8.78 -7.27
C ARG A 50 11.40 -9.08 -7.49
N ALA A 51 11.09 -9.81 -8.55
CA ALA A 51 9.72 -10.10 -8.98
C ALA A 51 8.85 -10.70 -7.87
N SER A 52 9.35 -11.70 -7.14
CA SER A 52 8.63 -12.33 -6.02
C SER A 52 8.22 -11.32 -4.94
N ARG A 53 9.16 -10.43 -4.53
CA ARG A 53 8.88 -9.39 -3.53
C ARG A 53 7.84 -8.40 -4.05
N ALA A 54 7.95 -7.96 -5.30
CA ALA A 54 7.03 -6.98 -5.87
C ALA A 54 5.60 -7.52 -5.93
N TRP A 55 5.41 -8.78 -6.36
CA TRP A 55 4.10 -9.42 -6.37
C TRP A 55 3.55 -9.63 -4.96
N TRP A 56 4.37 -10.07 -4.01
CA TRP A 56 3.94 -10.21 -2.61
C TRP A 56 3.46 -8.88 -2.03
N LEU A 57 4.24 -7.81 -2.19
CA LEU A 57 3.88 -6.49 -1.69
C LEU A 57 2.66 -5.89 -2.41
N LEU A 58 2.47 -6.20 -3.70
CA LEU A 58 1.26 -5.82 -4.43
C LEU A 58 0.02 -6.51 -3.82
N THR A 59 0.09 -7.82 -3.58
CA THR A 59 -1.00 -8.59 -2.97
C THR A 59 -1.33 -8.09 -1.56
N VAL A 60 -0.32 -7.92 -0.70
CA VAL A 60 -0.51 -7.38 0.65
C VAL A 60 -1.07 -5.97 0.60
N GLY A 61 -0.56 -5.12 -0.29
CA GLY A 61 -1.07 -3.76 -0.48
C GLY A 61 -2.54 -3.74 -0.88
N LEU A 62 -2.97 -4.63 -1.77
CA LEU A 62 -4.38 -4.75 -2.18
C LEU A 62 -5.28 -5.14 -1.00
N LEU A 63 -4.88 -6.15 -0.21
CA LEU A 63 -5.63 -6.58 0.97
C LEU A 63 -5.80 -5.44 1.99
N ILE A 64 -4.70 -4.73 2.28
CA ILE A 64 -4.71 -3.60 3.22
C ILE A 64 -5.54 -2.42 2.68
N THR A 65 -5.45 -2.14 1.38
CA THR A 65 -6.23 -1.07 0.74
C THR A 65 -7.72 -1.37 0.85
N VAL A 66 -8.14 -2.60 0.53
CA VAL A 66 -9.55 -3.02 0.65
C VAL A 66 -10.02 -2.93 2.09
N TRP A 67 -9.20 -3.38 3.05
CA TRP A 67 -9.51 -3.25 4.47
C TRP A 67 -9.68 -1.78 4.89
N GLY A 68 -8.73 -0.92 4.53
CA GLY A 68 -8.77 0.51 4.87
C GLY A 68 -9.99 1.22 4.27
N ILE A 69 -10.38 0.87 3.04
CA ILE A 69 -11.63 1.37 2.44
C ILE A 69 -12.82 0.88 3.26
N ALA A 70 -12.89 -0.43 3.54
CA ALA A 70 -13.99 -1.02 4.31
C ALA A 70 -14.17 -0.34 5.66
N SER A 71 -13.07 -0.10 6.40
CA SER A 71 -13.09 0.58 7.69
C SER A 71 -13.54 2.05 7.65
N LEU A 72 -13.47 2.71 6.49
CA LEU A 72 -13.93 4.10 6.35
C LEU A 72 -15.41 4.21 5.94
N VAL A 73 -15.97 3.14 5.38
CA VAL A 73 -17.36 3.11 4.89
C VAL A 73 -18.31 2.33 5.80
N SER A 74 -17.77 1.54 6.73
CA SER A 74 -18.50 0.82 7.80
C SER A 74 -18.66 1.69 9.03
#